data_AF-A0AAV6VI09-F1
#
_entry.id   AF-A0AAV6VI09-F1
#
_cell.length_a   1.000
_cell.length_b   1.000
_cell.length_c   1.000
_cell.angle_alpha   90.00
_cell.angle_beta   90.00
_cell.angle_gamma   90.00
#
_symmetry.space_group_name_H-M   'P 1'
#
loop_
_entity.id
_entity.type
_entity.pdbx_description
1 polymer ?
#
loop_
_entity_poly.entity_id
_entity_poly.type
_entity_poly.pdbx_seq_one_letter_code
_entity_poly.pdbx_strand_id
1 'polypeptide(L)'
;MFPRRTKLRIIGLSYNKISTLPSDIFSDMPFLEQVFLAGNMMAVLPEETFQPVMSQLKILTVRGNPIKCDCSIAWVLQERVVKGNCYAPKAIRDKPFSQLTRRDIRC
;
A
#
# COMPACT_ATOMS: atom_id res chain seq x y z
N MET A 1 15.44 12.06 1.66
CA MET A 1 15.02 11.21 0.52
C MET A 1 15.87 9.94 0.58
N PHE A 2 15.30 8.74 0.42
CA PHE A 2 16.10 7.51 0.54
C PHE A 2 17.27 7.53 -0.46
N PRO A 3 18.46 7.04 -0.06
CA PRO A 3 19.60 7.01 -0.97
C PRO A 3 19.26 6.15 -2.19
N ARG A 4 19.72 6.55 -3.38
CA ARG A 4 19.53 5.77 -4.60
C ARG A 4 20.39 4.50 -4.56
N ARG A 5 19.92 3.42 -5.18
CA ARG A 5 20.61 2.11 -5.30
C ARG A 5 20.91 1.47 -3.95
N THR A 6 19.89 1.36 -3.11
CA THR A 6 20.07 0.68 -1.82
C THR A 6 20.08 -0.84 -1.98
N LYS A 7 20.74 -1.52 -1.03
CA LYS A 7 20.56 -2.96 -0.78
C LYS A 7 19.47 -3.21 0.27
N LEU A 8 18.59 -2.24 0.51
CA LEU A 8 17.53 -2.39 1.51
C LEU A 8 16.55 -3.46 1.04
N ARG A 9 16.24 -4.36 1.97
CA ARG A 9 15.26 -5.43 1.78
C ARG A 9 13.99 -5.19 2.57
N ILE A 10 14.08 -4.40 3.64
CA ILE A 10 12.99 -4.17 4.59
C ILE A 10 12.94 -2.69 4.92
N ILE A 11 11.75 -2.10 4.82
CA ILE A 11 11.44 -0.75 5.30
C ILE A 11 10.34 -0.85 6.34
N GLY A 12 10.65 -0.41 7.57
CA GLY A 12 9.72 -0.33 8.69
C GLY A 12 9.33 1.11 8.97
N LEU A 13 8.07 1.47 8.69
CA LEU A 13 7.51 2.80 8.90
C LEU A 13 6.15 2.75 9.62
N SER A 14 5.79 1.61 10.22
CA SER A 14 4.54 1.45 10.96
C SER A 14 4.45 2.37 12.17
N TYR A 15 3.22 2.71 12.57
CA TYR A 15 2.88 3.52 13.74
C TYR A 15 3.51 4.92 13.73
N ASN A 16 3.54 5.53 12.55
CA ASN A 16 3.92 6.92 12.35
C ASN A 16 2.70 7.76 11.96
N LYS A 17 2.95 8.98 11.49
CA LYS A 17 1.93 9.95 11.07
C LYS A 17 1.94 10.18 9.55
N ILE A 18 2.31 9.17 8.78
CA ILE A 18 2.47 9.29 7.33
C ILE A 18 1.10 9.35 6.67
N SER A 19 0.79 10.46 6.01
CA SER A 19 -0.43 10.62 5.21
C SER A 19 -0.18 10.42 3.71
N THR A 20 1.03 10.74 3.26
CA THR A 20 1.45 10.68 1.86
C THR A 20 2.88 10.17 1.77
N LEU A 21 3.20 9.56 0.62
CA LEU A 21 4.56 9.20 0.25
C LEU A 21 4.88 9.93 -1.07
N PRO A 22 6.13 10.37 -1.28
CA PRO A 22 6.60 10.76 -2.61
C PRO A 22 6.42 9.61 -3.60
N SER A 23 6.01 9.91 -4.83
CA SER A 23 5.73 8.89 -5.86
C SER A 23 6.98 8.11 -6.27
N ASP A 24 8.16 8.70 -6.14
CA ASP A 24 9.45 8.10 -6.52
C ASP A 24 10.18 7.43 -5.34
N ILE A 25 9.55 7.34 -4.17
CA ILE A 25 10.21 6.91 -2.94
C ILE A 25 10.82 5.51 -3.06
N PHE A 26 10.24 4.63 -3.87
CA PHE A 26 10.66 3.24 -4.07
C PHE A 26 11.42 2.96 -5.37
N SER A 27 11.59 3.96 -6.26
CA SER A 27 12.07 3.75 -7.64
C SER A 27 13.47 3.14 -7.76
N ASP A 28 14.35 3.34 -6.78
CA ASP A 28 15.74 2.88 -6.80
C ASP A 28 16.05 1.79 -5.74
N MET A 29 15.08 0.93 -5.43
CA MET A 29 15.22 -0.15 -4.45
C MET A 29 14.93 -1.55 -5.04
N PRO A 30 15.83 -2.07 -5.90
CA PRO A 30 15.59 -3.33 -6.62
C PRO A 30 15.56 -4.57 -5.70
N PHE A 31 16.06 -4.46 -4.47
CA PHE A 31 16.11 -5.57 -3.51
C PHE A 31 15.03 -5.49 -2.42
N LEU A 32 14.11 -4.53 -2.51
CA LEU A 32 13.10 -4.31 -1.48
C LEU A 32 12.06 -5.44 -1.48
N GLU A 33 11.95 -6.16 -0.37
CA GLU A 33 11.05 -7.31 -0.23
C GLU A 33 9.87 -7.03 0.71
N GLN A 34 10.05 -6.13 1.68
CA GLN A 34 9.05 -5.91 2.73
C GLN A 34 8.90 -4.43 3.06
N VAL A 35 7.66 -3.95 3.03
CA VAL A 35 7.29 -2.59 3.43
C VAL A 35 6.19 -2.64 4.47
N PHE A 36 6.48 -2.08 5.64
CA PHE A 36 5.55 -1.99 6.75
C PHE A 36 5.10 -0.54 6.95
N LEU A 37 3.83 -0.26 6.65
CA LEU A 37 3.18 1.06 6.75
C LEU A 37 1.94 1.00 7.65
N ALA A 38 1.81 -0.01 8.50
CA ALA A 38 0.63 -0.20 9.33
C ALA A 38 0.46 0.92 10.36
N GLY A 39 -0.77 1.31 10.69
CA GLY A 39 -1.04 2.32 11.72
C GLY A 39 -0.54 3.73 11.36
N ASN A 40 -0.70 4.11 10.09
CA ASN A 40 -0.41 5.46 9.59
C ASN A 40 -1.72 6.20 9.23
N MET A 41 -1.63 7.32 8.51
CA MET A 41 -2.78 8.16 8.13
C MET A 41 -3.02 8.18 6.61
N MET A 42 -2.66 7.10 5.90
CA MET A 42 -2.82 7.03 4.44
C MET A 42 -4.29 6.83 4.07
N ALA A 43 -4.86 7.80 3.35
CA ALA A 43 -6.22 7.68 2.81
C ALA A 43 -6.27 7.06 1.41
N VAL A 44 -5.15 7.09 0.69
CA VAL A 44 -5.01 6.63 -0.70
C VAL A 44 -3.79 5.73 -0.84
N LEU A 45 -3.81 4.86 -1.84
CA LEU A 45 -2.70 3.99 -2.21
C LEU A 45 -2.43 4.12 -3.72
N PRO A 46 -1.67 5.13 -4.14
CA PRO A 46 -1.40 5.37 -5.56
C PRO A 46 -0.55 4.24 -6.15
N GLU A 47 -1.02 3.65 -7.24
CA GLU A 47 -0.35 2.51 -7.90
C GLU A 47 1.08 2.85 -8.28
N GLU A 48 1.29 4.05 -8.83
CA GLU A 48 2.57 4.55 -9.32
C GLU A 48 3.66 4.61 -8.24
N THR A 49 3.26 4.75 -6.97
CA THR A 49 4.22 4.77 -5.86
C THR A 49 4.80 3.38 -5.61
N PHE A 50 3.98 2.32 -5.70
CA PHE A 50 4.37 0.96 -5.33
C PHE A 50 4.76 0.09 -6.52
N GLN A 51 4.30 0.42 -7.72
CA GLN A 51 4.58 -0.30 -8.97
C GLN A 51 6.07 -0.57 -9.20
N PRO A 52 7.02 0.37 -8.93
CA PRO A 52 8.44 0.15 -9.18
C PRO A 52 9.06 -1.01 -8.41
N VAL A 53 8.42 -1.43 -7.31
CA VAL A 53 8.91 -2.52 -6.46
C VAL A 53 7.96 -3.72 -6.36
N MET A 54 6.83 -3.68 -7.07
CA MET A 54 5.77 -4.67 -6.90
C MET A 54 6.21 -6.09 -7.26
N SER A 55 7.04 -6.26 -8.29
CA SER A 55 7.48 -7.59 -8.76
C SER A 55 8.41 -8.32 -7.79
N GLN A 56 9.16 -7.59 -6.96
CA GLN A 56 10.05 -8.17 -5.94
C GLN A 56 9.45 -8.16 -4.51
N LEU A 57 8.43 -7.35 -4.26
CA LEU A 57 7.79 -7.27 -2.95
C LEU A 57 7.14 -8.61 -2.58
N LYS A 58 7.37 -9.03 -1.35
CA LYS A 58 6.74 -10.20 -0.73
C LYS A 58 5.64 -9.78 0.23
N ILE A 59 5.81 -8.63 0.88
CA ILE A 59 4.88 -8.11 1.88
C ILE A 59 4.80 -6.59 1.76
N LEU A 60 3.59 -6.08 1.57
CA LEU A 60 3.24 -4.68 1.80
C LEU A 60 2.08 -4.64 2.79
N THR A 61 2.27 -4.13 4.00
CA THR A 61 1.16 -3.99 4.96
C THR A 61 0.81 -2.53 5.22
N VAL A 62 -0.47 -2.22 5.06
CA VAL A 62 -1.06 -0.89 5.23
C VAL A 62 -2.27 -0.93 6.18
N ARG A 63 -2.37 -1.99 7.01
CA ARG A 63 -3.44 -2.14 8.00
C ARG A 63 -3.51 -0.94 8.96
N GLY A 64 -4.70 -0.60 9.43
CA GLY A 64 -4.88 0.51 10.37
C GLY A 64 -4.63 1.90 9.75
N ASN A 65 -4.75 2.02 8.43
CA ASN A 65 -4.78 3.30 7.72
C ASN A 65 -6.22 3.64 7.29
N PRO A 66 -6.59 4.94 7.19
CA PRO A 66 -7.91 5.38 6.78
C PRO A 66 -8.16 5.25 5.26
N ILE A 67 -7.81 4.10 4.67
CA ILE A 67 -7.82 3.90 3.21
C ILE A 67 -9.25 3.91 2.67
N LYS A 68 -9.48 4.77 1.68
CA LYS A 68 -10.69 4.78 0.87
C LYS A 68 -10.57 3.73 -0.22
N CYS A 69 -11.45 2.76 -0.17
CA CYS A 69 -11.58 1.71 -1.18
C CYS A 69 -12.61 2.11 -2.23
N ASP A 70 -12.13 2.76 -3.27
CA ASP A 70 -12.85 3.05 -4.51
C ASP A 70 -12.02 2.54 -5.70
N CYS A 71 -12.31 3.00 -6.92
CA CYS A 71 -11.60 2.53 -8.10
C CYS A 71 -10.09 2.86 -8.11
N SER A 72 -9.61 3.80 -7.29
CA SER A 72 -8.19 4.17 -7.23
C SER A 72 -7.28 3.04 -6.70
N ILE A 73 -7.83 2.08 -5.96
CA ILE A 73 -7.09 0.94 -5.42
C ILE A 73 -7.33 -0.35 -6.21
N ALA A 74 -7.84 -0.27 -7.44
CA ALA A 74 -8.19 -1.45 -8.24
C ALA A 74 -7.03 -2.41 -8.48
N TRP A 75 -5.82 -1.88 -8.57
CA TRP A 75 -4.58 -2.64 -8.71
C TRP A 75 -4.35 -3.64 -7.55
N VAL A 76 -4.82 -3.31 -6.32
CA VAL A 76 -4.69 -4.18 -5.14
C VAL A 76 -5.41 -5.52 -5.33
N LEU A 77 -6.44 -5.58 -6.18
CA LEU A 77 -7.15 -6.85 -6.46
C LEU A 77 -6.26 -7.90 -7.14
N GLN A 78 -5.20 -7.46 -7.83
CA GLN A 78 -4.26 -8.34 -8.52
C GLN A 78 -3.05 -8.69 -7.64
N GLU A 79 -2.82 -7.92 -6.56
CA GLU A 79 -1.60 -8.01 -5.75
C GLU A 79 -1.83 -8.65 -4.38
N ARG A 80 -1.64 -9.97 -4.31
CA ARG A 80 -1.82 -10.75 -3.07
C ARG A 80 -0.88 -10.35 -1.95
N VAL A 81 0.25 -9.70 -2.27
CA VAL A 81 1.28 -9.26 -1.31
C VAL A 81 0.82 -8.06 -0.47
N VAL A 82 -0.19 -7.33 -0.94
CA VAL A 82 -0.75 -6.15 -0.26
C VAL A 82 -1.76 -6.58 0.80
N LYS A 83 -1.48 -6.23 2.06
CA LYS A 83 -2.29 -6.55 3.23
C LYS A 83 -2.84 -5.26 3.82
N GLY A 84 -4.15 -5.13 3.81
CA GLY A 84 -4.84 -3.95 4.34
C GLY A 84 -6.33 -4.22 4.47
N ASN A 85 -7.02 -3.24 5.02
CA ASN A 85 -8.47 -3.25 5.19
C ASN A 85 -9.00 -1.88 4.76
N CYS A 86 -10.23 -1.85 4.28
CA CYS A 86 -10.90 -0.61 3.92
C CYS A 86 -11.37 0.15 5.15
N TYR A 87 -11.24 1.48 5.13
CA TYR A 87 -11.83 2.35 6.14
C TYR A 87 -13.11 3.03 5.64
N ALA A 88 -13.08 3.41 4.36
CA ALA A 88 -14.21 3.99 3.63
C ALA A 88 -14.39 3.26 2.28
N PRO A 89 -15.60 3.24 1.70
CA PRO A 89 -16.85 3.73 2.28
C PRO A 89 -17.37 2.86 3.43
N LYS A 90 -18.30 3.39 4.24
CA LYS A 90 -18.83 2.72 5.44
C LYS A 90 -19.38 1.32 5.17
N ALA A 91 -19.95 1.09 3.97
CA ALA A 91 -20.52 -0.19 3.56
C ALA A 91 -19.50 -1.35 3.50
N ILE A 92 -18.22 -1.05 3.28
CA ILE A 92 -17.14 -2.04 3.24
C ILE A 92 -16.05 -1.74 4.28
N ARG A 93 -16.38 -0.98 5.32
CA ARG A 93 -15.45 -0.71 6.42
C ARG A 93 -14.98 -2.03 7.04
N ASP A 94 -13.70 -2.07 7.39
CA ASP A 94 -12.95 -3.19 7.94
C ASP A 94 -12.82 -4.41 7.00
N LYS A 95 -13.43 -4.37 5.82
CA LYS A 95 -13.30 -5.43 4.81
C LYS A 95 -11.84 -5.56 4.39
N PRO A 96 -11.22 -6.76 4.51
CA PRO A 96 -9.83 -6.95 4.15
C PRO A 96 -9.66 -6.96 2.63
N PHE A 97 -8.51 -6.49 2.14
CA PHE A 97 -8.19 -6.44 0.72
C PHE A 97 -8.28 -7.81 0.03
N SER A 98 -7.94 -8.88 0.75
CA SER A 98 -8.04 -10.26 0.26
C SER A 98 -9.47 -10.71 -0.05
N GLN A 99 -10.49 -9.97 0.40
CA GLN A 99 -11.90 -10.25 0.15
C GLN A 99 -12.56 -9.19 -0.75
N LEU A 100 -11.81 -8.21 -1.25
CA LEU A 100 -12.35 -7.21 -2.15
C LEU A 100 -12.62 -7.80 -3.53
N THR A 101 -13.66 -7.26 -4.16
CA THR A 101 -14.09 -7.58 -5.52
C THR A 101 -14.22 -6.30 -6.32
N ARG A 102 -14.27 -6.39 -7.65
CA ARG A 102 -14.51 -5.22 -8.53
C ARG A 102 -15.84 -4.50 -8.25
N ARG A 103 -16.79 -5.14 -7.57
CA ARG A 103 -18.07 -4.51 -7.20
C ARG A 103 -17.93 -3.57 -5.99
N ASP A 104 -16.93 -3.81 -5.14
CA ASP A 104 -16.68 -3.03 -3.93
C ASP A 104 -15.98 -1.70 -4.24
N ILE A 105 -15.10 -1.69 -5.25
CA ILE A 105 -14.18 -0.60 -5.58
C ILE A 105 -14.68 0.24 -6.78
N ARG A 106 -15.90 0.73 -6.70
CA ARG A 106 -16.50 1.53 -7.77
C ARG A 106 -16.19 3.02 -7.64
N CYS A 107 -16.13 3.65 -8.80
CA CYS A 107 -16.39 5.06 -9.02
C CYS A 107 -17.73 5.11 -9.81
#